data_AF-A0A2M7MZ47-F1
#
_entry.id   AF-A0A2M7MZ47-F1
#
_cell.length_a   1.000
_cell.length_b   1.000
_cell.length_c   1.000
_cell.angle_alpha   90.00
_cell.angle_beta   90.00
_cell.angle_gamma   90.00
#
_symmetry.space_group_name_H-M   'P 1'
#
loop_
_entity.id
_entity.type
_entity.pdbx_description
1 polymer ?
#
loop_
_entity_poly.entity_id
_entity_poly.type
_entity_poly.pdbx_seq_one_letter_code
_entity_poly.pdbx_strand_id
1 'polypeptide(L)'
;MSRLRSDLSRILALAQAGEVIEVASHNQPIVRIVGIPDPGCEGLHRLVASGQASWPGGKPTCSPPIKLSPSGTPLSQMVLEDRD
;
A
#
# COMPACT_ATOMS: atom_id res chain seq x y z
N MET A 1 -1.39 36.96 1.75
CA MET A 1 -0.16 36.16 1.98
C MET A 1 -0.49 34.75 2.49
N SER A 2 -1.03 33.84 1.67
CA SER A 2 -1.05 32.41 2.09
C SER A 2 -1.20 31.35 0.99
N ARG A 3 -1.37 31.73 -0.29
CA ARG A 3 -1.65 30.78 -1.38
C ARG A 3 -0.58 29.68 -1.52
N LEU A 4 0.67 30.00 -1.21
CA LEU A 4 1.78 29.05 -1.24
C LEU A 4 1.67 27.95 -0.15
N ARG A 5 1.09 28.28 1.02
CA ARG A 5 1.00 27.37 2.17
C ARG A 5 -0.12 26.35 1.97
N SER A 6 -1.25 26.77 1.40
CA SER A 6 -2.39 25.87 1.15
C SER A 6 -2.08 24.81 0.09
N ASP A 7 -1.33 25.17 -0.95
CA ASP A 7 -0.92 24.22 -1.98
C ASP A 7 0.09 23.21 -1.43
N LEU A 8 1.01 23.65 -0.55
CA LEU A 8 1.94 22.75 0.12
C LEU A 8 1.22 21.76 1.05
N SER A 9 0.27 22.22 1.87
CA SER A 9 -0.50 21.33 2.75
C SER A 9 -1.23 20.23 1.98
N ARG A 10 -1.82 20.55 0.83
CA ARG A 10 -2.47 19.57 -0.03
C ARG A 10 -1.47 18.56 -0.61
N ILE A 11 -0.33 19.03 -1.11
CA ILE A 11 0.73 18.17 -1.65
C ILE A 11 1.25 17.21 -0.56
N LEU A 12 1.44 17.69 0.67
CA LEU A 12 1.90 16.87 1.79
C LEU A 12 0.86 15.82 2.20
N ALA A 13 -0.44 16.15 2.16
CA ALA A 13 -1.51 15.21 2.47
C ALA A 13 -1.58 14.07 1.44
N LEU A 14 -1.46 14.39 0.13
CA LEU A 14 -1.44 13.40 -0.94
C LEU A 14 -0.22 12.48 -0.82
N ALA A 15 0.96 13.07 -0.54
CA ALA A 15 2.18 12.29 -0.29
C ALA A 15 1.99 11.33 0.90
N GLN A 16 1.47 11.80 2.04
CA GLN A 16 1.19 10.96 3.22
C GLN A 16 0.16 9.85 2.94
N ALA A 17 -0.80 10.09 2.05
CA ALA A 17 -1.74 9.06 1.59
C ALA A 17 -1.09 8.00 0.68
N GLY A 18 0.20 8.14 0.37
CA GLY A 18 0.96 7.21 -0.46
C GLY A 18 0.98 7.58 -1.95
N GLU A 19 0.43 8.73 -2.33
CA GLU A 19 0.53 9.19 -3.73
C GLU A 19 1.95 9.67 -4.05
N VAL A 20 2.40 9.32 -5.24
CA VAL A 20 3.70 9.75 -5.78
C VAL A 20 3.48 11.01 -6.60
N ILE A 21 4.10 12.10 -6.17
CA ILE A 21 3.94 13.41 -6.82
C ILE A 21 5.22 13.74 -7.56
N GLU A 22 5.13 13.83 -8.88
CA GLU A 22 6.22 14.30 -9.73
C GLU A 22 6.14 15.81 -9.92
N VAL A 23 7.26 16.48 -9.66
CA VAL A 23 7.41 17.92 -9.91
C VAL A 23 8.33 18.07 -11.11
N ALA A 24 7.80 18.68 -12.16
CA ALA A 24 8.52 18.92 -13.40
C ALA A 24 8.79 20.42 -13.62
N SER A 25 9.92 20.72 -14.25
CA SER A 25 10.26 22.03 -14.81
C SER A 25 10.51 21.85 -16.29
N HIS A 26 9.91 22.69 -17.14
CA HIS A 26 10.04 22.57 -18.61
C HIS A 26 9.75 21.15 -19.13
N ASN A 27 8.73 20.50 -18.56
CA ASN A 27 8.33 19.14 -18.89
C ASN A 27 9.39 18.06 -18.59
N GLN A 28 10.41 18.40 -17.80
CA GLN A 28 11.40 17.46 -17.27
C GLN A 28 11.19 17.26 -15.77
N PRO A 29 11.02 16.02 -15.29
CA PRO A 29 10.89 15.74 -13.86
C PRO A 29 12.19 16.10 -13.14
N ILE A 30 12.09 16.98 -12.13
CA ILE A 30 13.25 17.45 -11.34
C ILE A 30 13.27 16.87 -9.93
N VAL A 31 12.09 16.55 -9.37
CA VAL A 31 11.98 15.92 -8.06
C VAL A 31 10.71 15.09 -7.97
N ARG A 32 10.76 14.05 -7.15
CA ARG A 32 9.62 13.22 -6.79
C ARG A 32 9.40 13.31 -5.29
N ILE A 33 8.20 13.71 -4.89
CA ILE A 33 7.78 13.74 -3.50
C ILE A 33 7.01 12.45 -3.25
N VAL A 34 7.48 11.67 -2.28
CA VAL A 34 6.82 10.44 -1.82
C VAL A 34 6.54 10.56 -0.33
N GLY A 35 5.40 10.04 0.10
CA GLY A 35 5.17 9.84 1.52
C GLY A 35 6.22 8.94 2.12
N ILE A 36 6.64 9.25 3.34
CA ILE A 36 7.33 8.27 4.17
C ILE A 36 6.23 7.31 4.62
N PRO A 37 6.25 6.03 4.22
CA PRO A 37 5.24 5.09 4.65
C PRO A 37 5.25 5.03 6.17
N ASP A 38 4.07 5.14 6.78
CA ASP A 38 3.92 4.89 8.21
C ASP A 38 4.49 3.48 8.48
N PRO A 39 5.48 3.33 9.38
CA PRO A 39 5.99 2.04 9.77
C PRO A 39 4.92 1.34 10.62
N GLY A 40 3.77 1.01 10.03
CA GLY A 40 2.65 0.28 10.64
C GLY A 40 3.03 -1.12 11.13
N CYS A 41 4.32 -1.48 11.02
CA CYS A 41 4.93 -2.60 11.69
C CYS A 41 6.30 -2.18 12.23
N GLU A 42 6.31 -1.42 13.33
CA GLU A 42 7.51 -0.90 14.00
C GLU A 42 8.57 -1.99 14.22
N GLY A 43 8.13 -3.21 14.56
CA GLY A 43 9.00 -4.38 14.70
C GLY A 43 9.68 -4.78 13.40
N LEU A 44 8.95 -4.78 12.28
CA LEU A 44 9.49 -5.13 10.97
C LEU A 44 10.49 -4.07 10.49
N HIS A 45 10.19 -2.79 10.75
CA HIS A 45 11.10 -1.69 10.45
C HIS A 45 12.40 -1.76 11.27
N ARG A 46 12.30 -2.13 12.55
CA ARG A 46 13.46 -2.35 13.43
C ARG A 46 14.35 -3.50 12.94
N LEU A 47 13.74 -4.59 12.47
CA LEU A 47 14.46 -5.73 11.90
C LEU A 47 15.18 -5.37 10.60
N VAL A 48 14.57 -4.55 9.73
CA VAL A 48 15.22 -4.05 8.52
C VAL A 48 16.37 -3.09 8.87
N ALA A 49 16.14 -2.14 9.78
CA ALA A 49 17.15 -1.17 10.19
C ALA A 49 18.36 -1.80 10.92
N SER A 50 18.14 -2.88 11.69
CA SER A 50 19.20 -3.64 12.34
C SER A 50 19.92 -4.62 11.41
N GLY A 51 19.51 -4.74 10.15
CA GLY A 51 20.04 -5.72 9.19
C GLY A 51 19.62 -7.16 9.48
N GLN A 52 18.68 -7.39 10.40
CA GLN A 52 18.16 -8.71 10.76
C GLN A 52 17.07 -9.21 9.81
N ALA A 53 16.51 -8.33 8.99
CA ALA A 53 15.62 -8.68 7.89
C ALA A 53 16.07 -7.97 6.60
N SER A 54 16.03 -8.70 5.50
CA SER A 54 16.25 -8.16 4.15
C SER A 54 15.28 -8.85 3.19
N TRP A 55 14.64 -8.08 2.32
CA TRP A 55 13.84 -8.63 1.23
C TRP A 55 14.46 -8.19 -0.10
N PRO A 56 15.05 -9.12 -0.89
CA PRO A 56 15.61 -8.80 -2.20
C PRO A 56 14.58 -8.50 -3.31
N GLY A 57 13.30 -8.30 -2.96
CA GLY A 57 12.18 -8.37 -3.90
C GLY A 57 11.86 -9.82 -4.35
N GLY A 58 10.70 -10.01 -5.00
CA GLY A 58 10.28 -11.30 -5.56
C GLY A 58 8.79 -11.59 -5.32
N LYS A 59 8.16 -12.33 -6.25
CA LYS A 59 6.78 -12.81 -6.06
C LYS A 59 6.79 -13.82 -4.90
N PRO A 60 5.98 -13.62 -3.84
CA PRO A 60 5.92 -14.58 -2.74
C PRO A 60 5.57 -15.96 -3.29
N THR A 61 6.35 -16.96 -2.95
CA THR A 61 5.99 -18.36 -3.20
C THR A 61 4.88 -18.72 -2.21
N CYS A 62 3.63 -18.47 -2.59
CA CYS A 62 2.50 -18.95 -1.81
C CYS A 62 2.47 -20.48 -1.89
N SER A 63 2.08 -21.13 -0.79
CA SER A 63 1.69 -22.53 -0.83
C SER A 63 0.61 -22.74 -1.89
N PRO A 64 0.51 -23.95 -2.49
CA PRO A 64 -0.57 -24.26 -3.42
C PRO A 64 -1.92 -23.88 -2.82
N PRO A 65 -2.85 -23.31 -3.62
CA PRO A 65 -4.20 -23.00 -3.14
C PRO A 65 -4.82 -24.22 -2.47
N ILE A 66 -5.52 -23.99 -1.35
CA ILE A 66 -6.32 -25.04 -0.72
C ILE A 66 -7.32 -25.54 -1.76
N LYS A 67 -7.26 -26.86 -2.05
CA LYS A 67 -8.28 -27.50 -2.89
C LYS A 67 -9.56 -27.56 -2.09
N LEU A 68 -10.57 -26.81 -2.52
CA LEU A 68 -11.91 -26.92 -1.98
C LEU A 68 -12.49 -28.29 -2.35
N SER A 69 -13.18 -28.93 -1.42
CA SER A 69 -13.93 -30.14 -1.72
C SER A 69 -15.10 -29.79 -2.64
N PRO A 70 -15.46 -30.65 -3.61
CA PRO A 70 -16.68 -30.47 -4.41
C PRO A 70 -17.95 -30.66 -3.55
N SER A 71 -17.81 -31.22 -2.36
CA SER A 71 -18.87 -31.31 -1.35
C SER A 71 -18.92 -30.04 -0.49
N GLY A 72 -20.12 -29.58 -0.18
CA GLY A 72 -20.37 -28.44 0.70
C GLY A 72 -21.48 -27.55 0.15
N THR A 73 -22.05 -26.72 1.01
CA THR A 73 -23.01 -25.70 0.57
C THR A 73 -22.25 -24.63 -0.22
N PRO A 74 -22.66 -24.33 -1.47
CA PRO A 74 -22.03 -23.28 -2.23
C PRO A 74 -22.28 -21.93 -1.55
N LEU A 75 -21.28 -21.05 -1.54
CA LEU A 75 -21.38 -19.71 -0.96
C LEU A 75 -22.58 -18.94 -1.53
N SER A 76 -22.90 -19.14 -2.81
CA SER A 76 -24.07 -18.54 -3.45
C SER A 76 -25.38 -18.94 -2.78
N GLN A 77 -25.50 -20.17 -2.27
CA GLN A 77 -26.70 -20.62 -1.56
C GLN A 77 -26.74 -20.04 -0.14
N MET A 78 -25.61 -19.99 0.57
CA MET A 78 -25.55 -19.35 1.89
C MET A 78 -25.96 -17.86 1.83
N VAL A 79 -25.53 -17.15 0.79
CA VAL A 79 -25.89 -15.74 0.56
C VAL A 79 -27.37 -15.58 0.19
N LEU A 80 -28.00 -16.58 -0.41
CA LEU A 80 -29.45 -16.56 -0.67
C LEU A 80 -30.24 -16.82 0.60
N GLU A 81 -29.83 -17.81 1.40
CA GLU A 81 -30.47 -18.17 2.68
C GLU A 81 -30.40 -17.02 3.71
N ASP A 82 -29.33 -16.22 3.72
CA ASP A 82 -29.19 -15.06 4.61
C ASP A 82 -30.08 -13.86 4.24
N ARG A 83 -30.70 -13.87 3.06
CA ARG A 83 -31.56 -12.77 2.57
C ARG A 83 -33.04 -12.95 2.89
N ASP A 84 -33.44 -14.13 3.35
CA ASP A 84 -34.79 -14.47 3.82
C ASP A 84 -34.93 -14.25 5.33
#